data_AF-A0AAJ7BVW8-F1
#
_entry.id   AF-A0AAJ7BVW8-F1
#
_cell.length_a   1.000
_cell.length_b   1.000
_cell.length_c   1.000
_cell.angle_alpha   90.00
_cell.angle_beta   90.00
_cell.angle_gamma   90.00
#
_symmetry.space_group_name_H-M   'P 1'
#
loop_
_entity.id
_entity.type
_entity.pdbx_description
1 polymer ?
#
loop_
_entity_poly.entity_id
_entity_poly.type
_entity_poly.pdbx_seq_one_letter_code
_entity_poly.pdbx_strand_id
1 'polypeptide(L)'
;MEEILKRVNKYTAPNITELLELIQESGLRENTTTEQEQHLKEQEQNINELHTKITILKQQLSVQKKVLESKSEDLRKQKELLKQLEIEKCNLVEENLMLEAKKNKMETVQPSLRDIHTIETGRRKLDLYKELTGIRWDFTALKQNVKGYINNKKNYVHSFCYNLNEGEKHICDLLWNEISISTGCASLEEQSSKENPVPN
;
A
#
# COMPACT_ATOMS: atom_id res chain seq x y z
N MET A 1 40.78 36.90 111.43
CA MET A 1 39.89 37.95 110.90
C MET A 1 40.07 38.17 109.39
N GLU A 2 41.29 38.23 108.87
CA GLU A 2 41.55 38.38 107.42
C GLU A 2 40.95 37.27 106.55
N GLU A 3 40.93 36.03 107.04
CA GLU A 3 40.41 34.87 106.31
C GLU A 3 38.88 34.86 106.22
N ILE A 4 38.20 35.49 107.19
CA ILE A 4 36.76 35.71 107.21
C ILE A 4 36.40 36.85 106.24
N LEU A 5 37.15 37.95 106.25
CA LEU A 5 37.01 39.05 105.28
C LEU A 5 37.25 38.60 103.83
N LYS A 6 38.25 37.73 103.60
CA LYS A 6 38.48 37.10 102.28
C LYS A 6 37.31 36.24 101.81
N ARG A 7 36.63 35.53 102.71
CA ARG A 7 35.44 34.74 102.36
C ARG A 7 34.21 35.61 102.12
N VAL A 8 34.03 36.69 102.88
CA VAL A 8 32.93 37.65 102.67
C VAL A 8 33.06 38.40 101.34
N ASN A 9 34.27 38.80 100.95
CA ASN A 9 34.53 39.38 99.60
C ASN A 9 34.51 38.34 98.46
N LYS A 10 34.59 37.05 98.77
CA LYS A 10 34.49 35.96 97.78
C LYS A 10 33.03 35.61 97.47
N TYR A 11 32.10 36.01 98.34
CA TYR A 11 30.67 35.75 98.23
C TYR A 11 29.86 37.03 98.45
N THR A 12 30.33 38.15 97.89
CA THR A 12 29.51 39.37 97.74
C THR A 12 28.26 39.01 96.94
N ALA A 13 27.08 39.29 97.47
CA ALA A 13 25.83 39.03 96.76
C ALA A 13 25.88 39.73 95.39
N PRO A 14 25.52 39.02 94.30
CA PRO A 14 25.62 39.57 92.95
C PRO A 14 24.83 40.88 92.88
N ASN A 15 25.44 41.89 92.28
CA ASN A 15 24.82 43.19 92.16
C ASN A 15 23.55 43.06 91.31
N ILE A 16 22.42 43.60 91.77
CA ILE A 16 21.11 43.44 91.11
C ILE A 16 21.16 43.92 89.65
N THR A 17 21.98 44.94 89.35
CA THR A 17 22.22 45.40 87.98
C THR A 17 22.97 44.39 87.11
N GLU A 18 23.96 43.67 87.66
CA GLU A 18 24.69 42.61 86.93
C GLU A 18 23.78 41.42 86.61
N LEU A 19 22.87 41.07 87.53
CA LEU A 19 21.85 40.03 87.30
C LEU A 19 20.83 40.43 86.22
N LEU A 20 20.39 41.68 86.22
CA LEU A 20 19.49 42.21 85.19
C LEU A 20 20.15 42.25 83.80
N GLU A 21 21.41 42.67 83.71
CA GLU A 21 22.18 42.61 82.46
C GLU A 21 22.35 41.18 81.95
N LEU A 22 22.67 40.22 82.82
CA LEU A 22 22.77 38.80 82.46
C LEU A 22 21.45 38.23 81.92
N ILE A 23 20.32 38.58 82.55
CA ILE A 23 18.99 38.17 82.09
C ILE A 23 18.69 38.81 80.72
N GLN A 24 18.99 40.09 80.54
CA GLN A 24 18.78 40.79 79.28
C GLN A 24 19.66 40.24 78.15
N GLU A 25 20.93 39.93 78.43
CA GLU A 25 21.84 39.25 77.50
C GLU A 25 21.37 37.84 77.16
N SER A 26 20.81 37.10 78.13
CA SER A 26 20.28 35.75 77.89
C SER A 26 19.08 35.78 76.95
N GLY A 27 18.16 36.73 77.12
CA GLY A 27 17.01 36.91 76.22
C GLY A 27 17.42 37.37 74.82
N LEU A 28 18.42 38.25 74.69
CA LEU A 28 18.99 38.64 73.39
C LEU A 28 19.67 37.45 72.68
N ARG A 29 20.36 36.59 73.44
CA ARG A 29 20.94 35.35 72.92
C ARG A 29 19.89 34.35 72.45
N GLU A 30 18.81 34.14 73.21
CA GLU A 30 17.71 33.27 72.78
C GLU A 30 17.06 33.78 71.49
N ASN A 31 16.73 35.07 71.41
CA ASN A 31 16.15 35.66 70.20
C ASN A 31 17.05 35.49 68.96
N THR A 32 18.34 35.82 69.09
CA THR A 32 19.30 35.65 67.98
C THR A 32 19.48 34.18 67.58
N THR A 33 19.41 33.25 68.53
CA THR A 33 19.47 31.81 68.24
C THR A 33 18.22 31.36 67.48
N THR A 34 17.03 31.81 67.88
CA THR A 34 15.78 31.47 67.17
C THR A 34 15.72 32.02 65.75
N GLU A 35 16.20 33.25 65.52
CA GLU A 35 16.29 33.85 64.19
C GLU A 35 17.25 33.06 63.28
N GLN A 36 18.40 32.65 63.82
CA GLN A 36 19.37 31.84 63.09
C GLN A 36 18.82 30.46 62.73
N GLU A 37 18.11 29.79 63.65
CA GLU A 37 17.45 28.51 63.39
C GLU A 37 16.37 28.62 62.32
N GLN A 38 15.59 29.71 62.33
CA GLN A 38 14.59 29.95 61.30
C GLN A 38 15.23 30.17 59.92
N HIS A 39 16.28 31.00 59.85
CA HIS A 39 17.02 31.23 58.62
C HIS A 39 17.67 29.94 58.09
N LEU A 40 18.23 29.09 58.97
CA LEU A 40 18.77 27.79 58.58
C LEU A 40 17.70 26.88 57.98
N LYS A 41 16.50 26.81 58.58
CA LYS A 41 15.37 26.05 58.03
C LYS A 41 14.93 26.57 56.66
N GLU A 42 14.86 27.88 56.47
CA GLU A 42 14.53 28.48 55.18
C GLU A 42 15.57 28.15 54.11
N GLN A 43 16.86 28.22 54.46
CA GLN A 43 17.95 27.82 53.56
C GLN A 43 17.89 26.33 53.21
N GLU A 44 17.64 25.46 54.20
CA GLU A 44 17.51 24.02 53.98
C GLU A 44 16.32 23.69 53.07
N GLN A 45 15.19 24.36 53.27
CA GLN A 45 14.03 24.24 52.38
C GLN A 45 14.38 24.67 50.95
N ASN A 46 15.04 25.82 50.79
CA ASN A 46 15.44 26.32 49.48
C ASN A 46 16.44 25.39 48.77
N ILE A 47 17.41 24.83 49.52
CA ILE A 47 18.34 23.82 48.99
C ILE A 47 17.58 22.60 48.49
N ASN A 48 16.60 22.11 49.25
CA ASN A 48 15.77 20.97 48.85
C ASN A 48 14.93 21.27 47.60
N GLU A 49 14.34 22.46 47.51
CA GLU A 49 13.61 22.91 46.31
C GLU A 49 14.51 23.01 45.07
N LEU A 50 15.72 23.55 45.22
CA LEU A 50 16.69 23.60 44.13
C LEU A 50 17.15 22.20 43.73
N HIS A 51 17.37 21.30 44.69
CA HIS A 51 17.77 19.93 44.43
C HIS A 51 16.69 19.16 43.65
N THR A 52 15.43 19.32 44.01
CA THR A 52 14.30 18.71 43.27
C THR A 52 14.19 19.28 41.86
N LYS A 53 14.31 20.61 41.67
CA LYS A 53 14.34 21.24 40.34
C LYS A 53 15.47 20.71 39.47
N ILE A 54 16.69 20.60 40.02
CA ILE A 54 17.85 20.05 39.29
C ILE A 54 17.57 18.60 38.86
N THR A 55 16.99 17.80 39.75
CA THR A 55 16.67 16.40 39.46
C THR A 55 15.65 16.27 38.33
N ILE A 56 14.58 17.08 38.37
CA ILE A 56 13.56 17.13 37.31
C ILE A 56 14.20 17.55 35.97
N LEU A 57 15.01 18.61 35.96
CA LEU A 57 15.66 19.09 34.73
C LEU A 57 16.62 18.05 34.15
N LYS A 58 17.37 17.32 34.99
CA LYS A 58 18.24 16.22 34.54
C LYS A 58 17.43 15.09 33.91
N GLN A 59 16.30 14.72 34.49
CA GLN A 59 15.41 13.70 33.93
C GLN A 59 14.82 14.15 32.58
N GLN A 60 14.32 15.40 32.51
CA GLN A 60 13.80 15.97 31.27
C GLN A 60 14.86 16.01 30.16
N LEU A 61 16.08 16.44 30.50
CA LEU A 61 17.20 16.44 29.55
C LEU A 61 17.52 15.04 29.04
N SER A 62 17.52 14.04 29.92
CA SER A 62 17.73 12.64 29.54
C SER A 62 16.66 12.13 28.57
N VAL A 63 15.39 12.46 28.84
CA VAL A 63 14.26 12.10 27.96
C VAL A 63 14.39 12.80 26.61
N GLN A 64 14.65 14.11 26.60
CA GLN A 64 14.81 14.86 25.36
C GLN A 64 15.99 14.35 24.51
N LYS A 65 17.10 13.96 25.15
CA LYS A 65 18.24 13.35 24.46
C LYS A 65 17.85 12.06 23.74
N LYS A 66 17.13 11.16 24.41
CA LYS A 66 16.64 9.91 23.80
C LYS A 66 15.69 10.17 22.63
N VAL A 67 14.79 11.14 22.77
CA VAL A 67 13.87 11.55 21.69
C VAL A 67 14.64 12.08 20.48
N LEU A 68 15.66 12.91 20.73
CA LEU A 68 16.50 13.46 19.66
C LEU A 68 17.30 12.38 18.94
N GLU A 69 17.88 11.43 19.68
CA GLU A 69 18.59 10.28 19.13
C GLU A 69 17.67 9.43 18.25
N SER A 70 16.45 9.12 18.72
CA SER A 70 15.45 8.39 17.91
C SER A 70 15.09 9.13 16.63
N LYS A 71 14.80 10.44 16.71
CA LYS A 71 14.45 11.24 15.53
C LYS A 71 15.60 11.34 14.53
N SER A 72 16.84 11.44 15.01
CA SER A 72 18.03 11.46 14.16
C SER A 72 18.17 10.15 13.38
N GLU A 73 17.94 9.02 14.05
CA GLU A 73 17.97 7.70 13.42
C GLU A 73 16.86 7.54 12.36
N ASP A 74 15.65 7.99 12.68
CA ASP A 74 14.53 7.95 11.72
C ASP A 74 14.79 8.83 10.51
N LEU A 75 15.36 10.02 10.71
CA LEU A 75 15.74 10.92 9.61
C LEU A 75 16.82 10.29 8.73
N ARG A 76 17.78 9.57 9.33
CA ARG A 76 18.81 8.83 8.59
C ARG A 76 18.20 7.75 7.70
N LYS A 77 17.24 6.98 8.22
CA LYS A 77 16.51 5.96 7.44
C LYS A 77 15.71 6.58 6.30
N GLN A 78 15.00 7.67 6.56
CA GLN A 78 14.23 8.38 5.53
C GLN A 78 15.13 8.91 4.42
N LYS A 79 16.31 9.45 4.76
CA LYS A 79 17.28 9.92 3.77
C LYS A 79 17.79 8.78 2.88
N GLU A 80 18.00 7.60 3.45
CA GLU A 80 18.43 6.45 2.66
C GLU A 80 17.33 5.93 1.74
N LEU A 81 16.09 5.86 2.23
CA LEU A 81 14.93 5.53 1.41
C LEU A 81 14.76 6.52 0.24
N LEU A 82 14.95 7.82 0.50
CA LEU A 82 14.85 8.85 -0.53
C LEU A 82 15.87 8.66 -1.65
N LYS A 83 17.12 8.28 -1.32
CA LYS A 83 18.12 7.94 -2.33
C LYS A 83 17.72 6.72 -3.16
N GLN A 84 17.18 5.68 -2.51
CA GLN A 84 16.72 4.48 -3.22
C GLN A 84 15.61 4.81 -4.22
N LEU A 85 14.63 5.61 -3.80
CA LEU A 85 13.55 6.09 -4.66
C LEU A 85 14.06 6.95 -5.82
N GLU A 86 15.08 7.76 -5.59
CA GLU A 86 15.68 8.58 -6.65
C GLU A 86 16.40 7.73 -7.70
N ILE A 87 17.10 6.67 -7.27
CA ILE A 87 17.70 5.68 -8.18
C ILE A 87 16.61 4.95 -8.98
N GLU A 88 15.55 4.47 -8.32
CA GLU A 88 14.44 3.78 -8.97
C GLU A 88 13.74 4.68 -10.00
N LYS A 89 13.52 5.96 -9.66
CA LYS A 89 12.97 6.95 -10.57
C LYS A 89 13.86 7.12 -11.82
N CYS A 90 15.18 7.19 -11.66
CA CYS A 90 16.10 7.27 -12.80
C CYS A 90 15.98 6.05 -13.72
N ASN A 91 15.96 4.84 -13.13
CA ASN A 91 15.81 3.60 -13.89
C ASN A 91 14.50 3.56 -14.69
N LEU A 92 13.39 3.95 -14.06
CA LEU A 92 12.07 4.00 -14.72
C LEU A 92 12.04 5.01 -15.87
N VAL A 93 12.69 6.15 -15.72
CA VAL A 93 12.79 7.15 -16.80
C VAL A 93 13.57 6.59 -17.98
N GLU A 94 14.69 5.91 -17.75
CA GLU A 94 15.49 5.28 -18.80
C GLU A 94 14.71 4.15 -19.50
N GLU A 95 14.03 3.28 -18.75
CA GLU A 95 13.18 2.23 -19.30
C GLU A 95 12.06 2.80 -20.17
N ASN A 96 11.39 3.86 -19.69
CA ASN A 96 10.30 4.49 -20.42
C ASN A 96 10.79 5.12 -21.74
N LEU A 97 11.95 5.78 -21.73
CA LEU A 97 12.58 6.29 -22.95
C LEU A 97 12.89 5.16 -23.95
N MET A 98 13.39 4.02 -23.46
CA MET A 98 13.67 2.85 -24.30
C MET A 98 12.40 2.24 -24.89
N LEU A 99 11.33 2.15 -24.10
CA LEU A 99 10.03 1.64 -24.55
C LEU A 99 9.37 2.58 -25.56
N GLU A 100 9.43 3.89 -25.35
CA GLU A 100 8.89 4.87 -26.31
C GLU A 100 9.68 4.82 -27.63
N ALA A 101 11.01 4.68 -27.57
CA ALA A 101 11.83 4.49 -28.76
C ALA A 101 11.47 3.19 -29.51
N LYS A 102 11.18 2.11 -28.78
CA LYS A 102 10.72 0.84 -29.39
C LYS A 102 9.33 0.99 -30.02
N LYS A 103 8.41 1.68 -29.34
CA LYS A 103 7.07 1.99 -29.87
C LYS A 103 7.15 2.80 -31.15
N ASN A 104 7.93 3.88 -31.18
CA ASN A 104 8.11 4.72 -32.37
C ASN A 104 8.69 3.93 -33.56
N LYS A 105 9.61 2.99 -33.29
CA LYS A 105 10.11 2.05 -34.31
C LYS A 105 9.00 1.14 -34.84
N MET A 106 8.11 0.65 -33.98
CA MET A 106 7.01 -0.23 -34.41
C MET A 106 5.91 0.53 -35.15
N GLU A 107 5.56 1.76 -34.72
CA GLU A 107 4.57 2.61 -35.40
C GLU A 107 5.00 2.98 -36.83
N THR A 108 6.30 3.11 -37.07
CA THR A 108 6.86 3.46 -38.38
C THR A 108 7.08 2.25 -39.29
N VAL A 109 7.04 1.02 -38.76
CA VAL A 109 7.15 -0.19 -39.56
C VAL A 109 5.81 -0.46 -40.25
N GLN A 110 5.76 -0.16 -41.55
CA GLN A 110 4.63 -0.60 -42.36
C GLN A 110 4.61 -2.13 -42.45
N PRO A 111 3.43 -2.77 -42.37
CA PRO A 111 3.33 -4.20 -42.58
C PRO A 111 3.90 -4.58 -43.95
N SER A 112 4.67 -5.66 -43.99
CA SER A 112 5.24 -6.17 -45.24
C SER A 112 4.13 -6.45 -46.25
N LEU A 113 4.30 -6.01 -47.50
CA LEU A 113 3.37 -6.30 -48.59
C LEU A 113 3.11 -7.80 -48.73
N ARG A 114 4.11 -8.65 -48.43
CA ARG A 114 3.95 -10.12 -48.42
C ARG A 114 3.01 -10.59 -47.32
N ASP A 115 3.10 -10.00 -46.14
CA ASP A 115 2.28 -10.40 -44.99
C ASP A 115 0.83 -9.94 -45.20
N ILE A 116 0.64 -8.71 -45.69
CA ILE A 116 -0.67 -8.20 -46.10
C ILE A 116 -1.31 -9.14 -47.11
N HIS A 117 -0.60 -9.46 -48.19
CA HIS A 117 -1.13 -10.33 -49.24
C HIS A 117 -1.48 -11.73 -48.72
N THR A 118 -0.66 -12.27 -47.81
CA THR A 118 -0.92 -13.58 -47.18
C THR A 118 -2.19 -13.54 -46.33
N ILE A 119 -2.38 -12.49 -45.53
CA ILE A 119 -3.57 -12.31 -44.69
C ILE A 119 -4.82 -12.13 -45.56
N GLU A 120 -4.75 -11.31 -46.60
CA GLU A 120 -5.86 -11.10 -47.54
C GLU A 120 -6.26 -12.39 -48.25
N THR A 121 -5.28 -13.16 -48.71
CA THR A 121 -5.51 -14.48 -49.32
C THR A 121 -6.17 -15.44 -48.33
N GLY A 122 -5.71 -15.47 -47.08
CA GLY A 122 -6.30 -16.26 -46.00
C GLY A 122 -7.75 -15.87 -45.70
N ARG A 123 -8.05 -14.56 -45.61
CA ARG A 123 -9.41 -14.05 -45.41
C ARG A 123 -10.33 -14.44 -46.56
N ARG A 124 -9.89 -14.24 -47.80
CA ARG A 124 -10.66 -14.62 -48.99
C ARG A 124 -10.96 -16.11 -49.02
N LYS A 125 -9.97 -16.95 -48.70
CA LYS A 125 -10.16 -18.42 -48.64
C LYS A 125 -11.16 -18.81 -47.55
N LEU A 126 -11.07 -18.21 -46.37
CA LEU A 126 -12.00 -18.46 -45.27
C LEU A 126 -13.43 -18.07 -45.63
N ASP A 127 -13.62 -16.92 -46.28
CA ASP A 127 -14.95 -16.44 -46.68
C ASP A 127 -15.53 -17.32 -47.80
N LEU A 128 -14.72 -17.78 -48.75
CA LEU A 128 -15.14 -18.78 -49.73
C LEU A 128 -15.63 -20.09 -49.07
N TYR A 129 -14.90 -20.60 -48.07
CA TYR A 129 -15.36 -21.79 -47.35
C TYR A 129 -16.68 -21.55 -46.61
N LYS A 130 -16.83 -20.39 -45.98
CA LYS A 130 -18.06 -19.97 -45.30
C LYS A 130 -19.25 -19.86 -46.24
N GLU A 131 -19.03 -19.40 -47.47
CA GLU A 131 -20.07 -19.29 -48.49
C GLU A 131 -20.42 -20.64 -49.11
N LEU A 132 -19.39 -21.45 -49.41
CA LEU A 132 -19.57 -22.77 -50.01
C LEU A 132 -20.28 -23.74 -49.08
N THR A 133 -19.89 -23.77 -47.81
CA THR A 133 -20.37 -24.77 -46.85
C THR A 133 -21.52 -24.28 -45.98
N GLY A 134 -21.70 -22.95 -45.86
CA GLY A 134 -22.63 -22.36 -44.89
C GLY A 134 -22.24 -22.61 -43.41
N ILE A 135 -21.10 -23.26 -43.14
CA ILE A 135 -20.66 -23.58 -41.78
C ILE A 135 -20.17 -22.33 -41.05
N ARG A 136 -20.50 -22.26 -39.76
CA ARG A 136 -20.03 -21.30 -38.78
C ARG A 136 -19.51 -22.08 -37.57
N TRP A 137 -18.21 -21.99 -37.34
CA TRP A 137 -17.50 -22.72 -36.30
C TRP A 137 -17.61 -22.04 -34.93
N ASP A 138 -17.78 -22.83 -33.88
CA ASP A 138 -17.66 -22.39 -32.49
C ASP A 138 -16.22 -22.56 -32.01
N PHE A 139 -15.37 -21.57 -32.33
CA PHE A 139 -13.93 -21.61 -32.03
C PHE A 139 -13.58 -21.79 -30.56
N THR A 140 -14.51 -21.52 -29.63
CA THR A 140 -14.29 -21.72 -28.20
C THR A 140 -14.35 -23.20 -27.81
N ALA A 141 -15.19 -23.99 -28.49
CA ALA A 141 -15.41 -25.41 -28.24
C ALA A 141 -14.52 -26.34 -29.08
N LEU A 142 -13.84 -25.80 -30.10
CA LEU A 142 -12.99 -26.56 -31.04
C LEU A 142 -11.83 -27.33 -30.41
N LYS A 143 -11.47 -27.05 -29.15
CA LYS A 143 -10.38 -27.75 -28.44
C LYS A 143 -10.71 -29.21 -28.12
N GLN A 144 -12.00 -29.56 -28.04
CA GLN A 144 -12.45 -30.89 -27.61
C GLN A 144 -13.42 -31.52 -28.61
N ASN A 145 -14.21 -30.71 -29.32
CA ASN A 145 -15.23 -31.19 -30.24
C ASN A 145 -15.23 -30.35 -31.53
N VAL A 146 -15.62 -30.96 -32.64
CA VAL A 146 -15.92 -30.28 -33.89
C VAL A 146 -17.35 -29.73 -33.81
N LYS A 147 -17.48 -28.46 -33.43
CA LYS A 147 -18.77 -27.84 -33.11
C LYS A 147 -19.02 -26.58 -33.93
N GLY A 148 -20.25 -26.42 -34.37
CA GLY A 148 -20.68 -25.26 -35.13
C GLY A 148 -22.15 -25.34 -35.51
N TYR A 149 -22.53 -24.50 -36.47
CA TYR A 149 -23.82 -24.57 -37.11
C TYR A 149 -23.70 -24.33 -38.62
N ILE A 150 -24.62 -24.88 -39.38
CA ILE A 150 -24.78 -24.62 -40.81
C ILE A 150 -25.98 -23.71 -41.01
N ASN A 151 -25.82 -22.69 -41.84
CA ASN A 151 -26.87 -21.76 -42.20
C ASN A 151 -26.92 -21.58 -43.72
N ASN A 152 -28.07 -21.85 -44.35
CA ASN A 152 -28.28 -21.66 -45.79
C ASN A 152 -28.73 -20.23 -46.18
N LYS A 153 -28.73 -19.30 -45.21
CA LYS A 153 -29.17 -17.89 -45.31
C LYS A 153 -30.64 -17.71 -45.72
N LYS A 154 -31.44 -18.77 -45.77
CA LYS A 154 -32.86 -18.74 -46.14
C LYS A 154 -33.72 -19.21 -44.98
N ASN A 155 -33.73 -20.51 -44.71
CA ASN A 155 -34.66 -21.18 -43.79
C ASN A 155 -34.05 -22.38 -43.06
N TYR A 156 -32.78 -22.71 -43.29
CA TYR A 156 -32.10 -23.82 -42.64
C TYR A 156 -31.01 -23.30 -41.71
N VAL A 157 -31.17 -23.58 -40.41
CA VAL A 157 -30.14 -23.41 -39.39
C VAL A 157 -30.09 -24.68 -38.57
N HIS A 158 -28.96 -25.38 -38.62
CA HIS A 158 -28.75 -26.62 -37.87
C HIS A 158 -27.43 -26.58 -37.12
N SER A 159 -27.45 -26.85 -35.82
CA SER A 159 -26.25 -26.93 -34.98
C SER A 159 -25.77 -28.37 -34.87
N PHE A 160 -24.46 -28.57 -34.98
CA PHE A 160 -23.82 -29.88 -34.86
C PHE A 160 -22.68 -29.84 -33.82
N CYS A 161 -22.35 -31.00 -33.25
CA CYS A 161 -21.25 -31.18 -32.32
C CYS A 161 -20.75 -32.62 -32.40
N TYR A 162 -19.60 -32.83 -33.01
CA TYR A 162 -18.98 -34.15 -33.19
C TYR A 162 -17.74 -34.29 -32.30
N ASN A 163 -17.50 -35.49 -31.77
CA ASN A 163 -16.33 -35.74 -30.94
C ASN A 163 -15.10 -35.98 -31.83
N LEU A 164 -13.96 -35.35 -31.52
CA LEU A 164 -12.71 -35.53 -32.28
C LEU A 164 -12.21 -36.98 -32.30
N ASN A 165 -12.64 -37.80 -31.33
CA ASN A 165 -12.27 -39.21 -31.23
C ASN A 165 -12.98 -40.13 -32.26
N GLU A 166 -13.99 -39.63 -32.98
CA GLU A 166 -14.77 -40.41 -33.95
C GLU A 166 -14.05 -40.63 -35.29
N GLY A 167 -12.86 -40.04 -35.47
CA GLY A 167 -12.02 -40.18 -36.65
C GLY A 167 -12.34 -39.15 -37.74
N GLU A 168 -11.28 -38.53 -38.27
CA GLU A 168 -11.38 -37.38 -39.18
C GLU A 168 -12.24 -37.63 -40.43
N LYS A 169 -12.12 -38.82 -41.03
CA LYS A 169 -12.88 -39.17 -42.23
C LYS A 169 -14.39 -39.25 -41.95
N HIS A 170 -14.77 -39.85 -40.83
CA HIS A 170 -16.17 -39.97 -40.44
C HIS A 170 -16.80 -38.60 -40.17
N ILE A 171 -16.09 -37.73 -39.46
CA ILE A 171 -16.52 -36.35 -39.20
C ILE A 171 -16.66 -35.57 -40.52
N CYS A 172 -15.72 -35.73 -41.45
CA CYS A 172 -15.83 -35.12 -42.78
C CYS A 172 -17.09 -35.57 -43.52
N ASP A 173 -17.40 -36.87 -43.53
CA ASP A 173 -18.59 -37.42 -44.19
C ASP A 173 -19.88 -36.86 -43.55
N LEU A 174 -19.94 -36.76 -42.22
CA LEU A 174 -21.05 -36.16 -41.49
C LEU A 174 -21.24 -34.67 -41.85
N LEU A 175 -20.16 -33.90 -41.91
CA LEU A 175 -20.22 -32.49 -42.29
C LEU A 175 -20.69 -32.30 -43.73
N TRP A 176 -20.21 -33.11 -44.67
CA TRP A 176 -20.68 -33.05 -46.06
C TRP A 176 -22.14 -33.44 -46.22
N ASN A 177 -22.61 -34.42 -45.45
CA ASN A 177 -24.02 -34.77 -45.40
C ASN A 177 -24.88 -33.58 -44.92
N GLU A 178 -24.47 -32.92 -43.84
CA GLU A 178 -25.17 -31.72 -43.34
C GLU A 178 -25.20 -30.58 -44.35
N ILE A 179 -24.09 -30.35 -45.08
CA ILE A 179 -24.03 -29.36 -46.15
C ILE A 179 -25.01 -29.74 -47.27
N SER A 180 -25.06 -31.01 -47.67
CA SER A 180 -25.98 -31.51 -48.70
C SER A 180 -27.44 -31.34 -48.29
N ILE A 181 -27.79 -31.58 -47.02
CA ILE A 181 -29.15 -31.38 -46.51
C ILE A 181 -29.52 -29.89 -46.56
N SER A 182 -28.62 -29.02 -46.11
CA SER A 182 -28.84 -27.56 -46.08
C SER A 182 -29.10 -26.95 -47.47
N THR A 183 -28.52 -27.55 -48.51
CA THR A 183 -28.64 -27.12 -49.91
C THR A 183 -29.78 -27.82 -50.64
N GLY A 184 -30.09 -29.08 -50.31
CA GLY A 184 -31.19 -29.85 -50.89
C GLY A 184 -32.59 -29.43 -50.43
N CYS A 185 -32.72 -28.76 -49.29
CA CYS A 185 -34.04 -28.30 -48.81
C CYS A 185 -34.60 -27.08 -49.60
N ALA A 186 -33.81 -26.47 -50.49
CA ALA A 186 -34.25 -25.36 -51.33
C ALA A 186 -35.03 -25.78 -52.59
N SER A 187 -35.03 -27.07 -52.97
CA SER A 187 -35.62 -27.54 -54.23
C SER A 187 -37.04 -28.11 -54.14
N LEU A 188 -37.60 -28.27 -52.94
CA LEU A 188 -38.95 -28.86 -52.76
C LEU A 188 -40.08 -27.82 -52.68
N GLU A 189 -39.78 -26.54 -52.48
CA GLU A 189 -40.80 -25.49 -52.35
C GLU A 189 -41.18 -24.84 -53.70
N GLU A 190 -40.35 -24.93 -54.75
CA GLU A 190 -40.65 -24.33 -56.07
C GLU A 190 -41.57 -25.17 -56.98
N GLN A 191 -41.81 -26.46 -56.66
CA GLN A 191 -42.64 -27.34 -57.49
C GLN A 191 -44.12 -27.42 -57.05
N SER A 192 -44.50 -26.88 -55.90
CA SER A 192 -45.88 -26.96 -55.38
C SER A 192 -46.83 -25.84 -55.89
N SER A 193 -46.32 -24.88 -56.66
CA SER A 193 -47.10 -23.70 -57.11
C SER A 193 -47.55 -23.71 -58.57
N LYS A 194 -47.45 -24.85 -59.28
CA LYS A 194 -47.89 -24.96 -60.69
C LYS A 194 -48.67 -26.23 -60.97
N GLU A 195 -49.81 -26.42 -60.32
CA GLU A 195 -50.82 -27.36 -60.82
C GLU A 195 -52.21 -26.88 -60.39
N ASN A 196 -52.91 -26.19 -61.30
CA ASN A 196 -54.36 -26.09 -61.31
C ASN A 196 -54.80 -26.14 -62.78
N PRO A 197 -55.40 -27.25 -63.26
CA PRO A 197 -56.07 -27.28 -64.54
C PRO A 197 -57.49 -26.72 -64.35
N VAL A 198 -57.87 -25.73 -65.17
CA VAL A 198 -59.25 -25.26 -65.29
C VAL A 198 -60.00 -26.20 -66.24
N PRO A 199 -61.13 -26.81 -65.85
CA PRO A 199 -62.01 -27.51 -66.78
C PRO A 199 -63.16 -26.60 -67.26
N ASN A 200 -63.29 -26.54 -68.60
CA ASN A 200 -64.38 -26.06 -69.47
C ASN A 200 -64.96 -24.65 -69.26
#